data_AF-A0A261Q218-F1
#
_entry.id   AF-A0A261Q218-F1
#
_cell.length_a   1.000
_cell.length_b   1.000
_cell.length_c   1.000
_cell.angle_alpha   90.00
_cell.angle_beta   90.00
_cell.angle_gamma   90.00
#
_symmetry.space_group_name_H-M   'P 1'
#
loop_
_entity.id
_entity.type
_entity.pdbx_description
1 polymer ?
#
loop_
_entity_poly.entity_id
_entity_poly.type
_entity_poly.pdbx_seq_one_letter_code
_entity_poly.pdbx_strand_id
1 'polypeptide(L)'
;MMIHLLGIRHHGVGSARRVQERLTEIQPDLILVEGPPELTEILHWTAHKDLQPPVAVLAYDAEEPQKAVFYPFVEYSPEWVAVQYAHQHAVSVRMTDTPLLHSLAKEEAAKIDSLQKRRLPNGKFRRCIPLLNWRATKRITIGGRNGLNRTPASGIRRRISRRYS
;
A
#
# COMPACT_ATOMS: atom_id res chain seq x y z
N MET A 1 9.06 20.32 -19.50
CA MET A 1 8.32 19.63 -18.43
C MET A 1 8.69 20.29 -17.11
N MET A 2 7.74 20.96 -16.45
CA MET A 2 7.96 21.64 -15.18
C MET A 2 7.44 20.75 -14.04
N ILE A 3 8.22 20.62 -12.97
CA ILE A 3 7.85 19.82 -11.80
C ILE A 3 7.58 20.78 -10.63
N HIS A 4 6.43 20.63 -9.98
CA HIS A 4 6.07 21.37 -8.79
C HIS A 4 6.01 20.44 -7.58
N LEU A 5 6.73 20.79 -6.52
CA LEU A 5 6.72 20.05 -5.27
C LEU A 5 5.87 20.80 -4.23
N LEU A 6 4.78 20.19 -3.79
CA LEU A 6 3.90 20.73 -2.76
C LEU A 6 4.21 20.06 -1.42
N GLY A 7 5.18 20.60 -0.69
CA GLY A 7 5.59 20.05 0.60
C GLY A 7 4.53 20.26 1.68
N ILE A 8 4.02 19.17 2.26
CA ILE A 8 3.03 19.19 3.34
C ILE A 8 3.73 18.93 4.67
N ARG A 9 3.58 19.85 5.64
CA ARG A 9 4.13 19.68 7.00
C ARG A 9 3.08 19.36 8.06
N HIS A 10 1.81 19.60 7.73
CA HIS A 10 0.68 19.32 8.61
C HIS A 10 -0.47 18.78 7.77
N HIS A 11 -0.99 17.61 8.11
CA HIS A 11 -2.20 17.09 7.47
C HIS A 11 -3.41 17.69 8.17
N GLY A 12 -3.97 18.75 7.59
CA GLY A 12 -5.09 19.48 8.14
C GLY A 12 -5.67 20.47 7.14
N VAL A 13 -6.77 21.11 7.53
CA VAL A 13 -7.61 21.97 6.67
C VAL A 13 -6.79 23.03 5.92
N GLY A 14 -5.83 23.68 6.59
CA GLY A 14 -4.99 24.71 5.96
C GLY A 14 -4.13 24.17 4.81
N SER A 15 -3.51 23.00 4.99
CA SER A 15 -2.69 22.39 3.93
C SER A 15 -3.54 21.90 2.78
N ALA A 16 -4.68 21.27 3.07
CA ALA A 16 -5.61 20.79 2.06
C ALA A 16 -6.11 21.94 1.17
N ARG A 17 -6.51 23.06 1.79
CA ARG A 17 -6.90 24.28 1.07
C ARG A 17 -5.77 24.80 0.18
N ARG A 18 -4.55 24.89 0.68
CA ARG A 18 -3.41 25.39 -0.11
C ARG A 18 -3.07 24.46 -1.28
N VAL A 19 -3.21 23.14 -1.11
CA VAL A 19 -3.04 22.21 -2.23
C VAL A 19 -4.09 22.47 -3.31
N GLN A 20 -5.35 22.66 -2.95
CA GLN A 20 -6.40 23.00 -3.92
C GLN A 20 -6.12 24.29 -4.68
N GLU A 21 -5.73 25.36 -3.97
CA GLU A 21 -5.37 26.66 -4.56
C GLU A 21 -4.20 26.47 -5.54
N ARG A 22 -3.14 25.77 -5.14
CA ARG A 22 -1.96 25.54 -6.00
C ARG A 22 -2.24 24.66 -7.21
N LEU A 23 -3.06 23.61 -7.08
CA LEU A 23 -3.45 22.78 -8.22
C LEU A 23 -4.25 23.59 -9.24
N THR A 24 -5.14 24.46 -8.77
CA THR A 24 -5.93 25.36 -9.61
C THR A 24 -5.07 26.36 -10.38
N GLU A 25 -4.03 26.90 -9.74
CA GLU A 25 -3.06 27.81 -10.38
C GLU A 25 -2.12 27.12 -11.37
N ILE A 26 -1.67 25.90 -11.04
CA ILE A 26 -0.69 25.16 -11.84
C ILE A 26 -1.33 24.48 -13.04
N GLN A 27 -2.57 23.98 -12.89
CA GLN A 27 -3.28 23.18 -13.91
C GLN A 27 -2.43 22.01 -14.45
N PRO A 28 -2.01 21.06 -13.59
CA PRO A 28 -1.07 20.02 -13.98
C PRO A 28 -1.70 18.98 -14.92
N ASP A 29 -0.88 18.39 -15.80
CA ASP A 29 -1.28 17.23 -16.60
C ASP A 29 -1.25 15.90 -15.82
N LEU A 30 -0.49 15.86 -14.71
CA LEU A 30 -0.29 14.68 -13.86
C LEU A 30 -0.07 15.09 -12.40
N ILE A 31 -0.75 14.42 -11.49
CA ILE A 31 -0.62 14.58 -10.04
C ILE A 31 -0.03 13.31 -9.44
N LEU A 32 1.03 13.47 -8.65
CA LEU A 32 1.68 12.39 -7.90
C LEU A 32 1.39 12.62 -6.42
N VAL A 33 0.83 11.61 -5.75
CA VAL A 33 0.42 11.67 -4.35
C VAL A 33 1.21 10.65 -3.54
N GLU A 34 1.53 10.99 -2.30
CA GLU A 34 2.14 10.05 -1.36
C GLU A 34 1.15 8.92 -1.04
N GLY A 35 1.60 7.69 -1.26
CA GLY A 35 0.89 6.46 -0.98
C GLY A 35 1.47 5.29 -1.77
N PRO A 36 1.28 4.03 -1.33
CA PRO A 36 1.81 2.89 -2.07
C PRO A 36 1.20 2.82 -3.48
N PRO A 37 2.00 2.49 -4.50
CA PRO A 37 1.56 2.45 -5.89
C PRO A 37 0.37 1.52 -6.11
N GLU A 38 0.23 0.46 -5.31
CA GLU A 38 -0.90 -0.47 -5.34
C GLU A 38 -2.25 0.20 -5.07
N LEU A 39 -2.28 1.36 -4.39
CA LEU A 39 -3.52 2.12 -4.17
C LEU A 39 -3.98 2.89 -5.40
N THR A 40 -3.12 3.11 -6.39
CA THR A 40 -3.46 3.88 -7.60
C THR A 40 -4.71 3.33 -8.28
N GLU A 41 -4.80 2.00 -8.41
CA GLU A 41 -5.94 1.35 -9.04
C GLU A 41 -7.24 1.48 -8.24
N ILE A 42 -7.17 1.79 -6.94
CA ILE A 42 -8.34 1.91 -6.07
C ILE A 42 -8.89 3.34 -6.08
N LEU A 43 -8.10 4.34 -6.48
CA LEU A 43 -8.49 5.75 -6.41
C LEU A 43 -9.73 6.10 -7.26
N HIS A 44 -10.05 5.34 -8.30
CA HIS A 44 -11.26 5.61 -9.08
C HIS A 44 -12.55 5.48 -8.22
N TRP A 45 -12.54 4.65 -7.18
CA TRP A 45 -13.68 4.53 -6.28
C TRP A 45 -13.95 5.80 -5.48
N THR A 46 -12.95 6.65 -5.25
CA THR A 46 -13.13 7.90 -4.51
C THR A 46 -13.95 8.93 -5.27
N ALA A 47 -14.16 8.75 -6.59
CA ALA A 47 -15.08 9.57 -7.38
C ALA A 47 -16.56 9.20 -7.16
N HIS A 48 -16.85 8.06 -6.52
CA HIS A 48 -18.22 7.60 -6.32
C HIS A 48 -18.91 8.44 -5.23
N LYS A 49 -20.06 9.04 -5.56
CA LYS A 49 -20.81 9.93 -4.65
C LYS A 49 -21.18 9.33 -3.29
N ASP A 50 -21.34 8.01 -3.23
CA ASP A 50 -21.71 7.30 -2.00
C ASP A 50 -20.50 6.96 -1.12
N LEU A 51 -19.27 7.11 -1.64
CA LEU A 51 -18.04 6.89 -0.90
C LEU A 51 -17.54 8.20 -0.28
N GLN A 52 -18.16 8.57 0.84
CA GLN A 52 -17.87 9.81 1.56
C GLN A 52 -16.84 9.60 2.68
N PRO A 53 -15.81 10.46 2.81
CA PRO A 53 -14.84 10.38 3.89
C PRO A 53 -15.50 10.64 5.27
N PRO A 54 -14.95 10.11 6.38
CA PRO A 54 -13.69 9.37 6.48
C PRO A 54 -13.82 7.93 5.96
N VAL A 55 -12.92 7.57 5.04
CA VAL A 55 -12.80 6.20 4.51
C VAL A 55 -11.36 5.74 4.64
N ALA A 56 -11.11 4.43 4.60
CA ALA A 56 -9.76 3.91 4.58
C ALA A 56 -9.65 2.75 3.61
N VAL A 57 -8.51 2.66 2.92
CA VAL A 57 -8.14 1.43 2.24
C VAL A 57 -7.48 0.50 3.24
N LEU A 58 -8.05 -0.68 3.40
CA LEU A 58 -7.48 -1.77 4.18
C LEU A 58 -6.67 -2.67 3.24
N ALA A 59 -5.38 -2.80 3.51
CA ALA A 59 -4.52 -3.74 2.80
C ALA A 59 -3.91 -4.75 3.77
N TYR A 60 -3.96 -6.03 3.44
CA TYR A 60 -3.57 -7.12 4.33
C TYR A 60 -2.92 -8.29 3.58
N ASP A 61 -2.11 -9.12 4.28
CA ASP A 61 -1.64 -10.40 3.72
C ASP A 61 -2.80 -11.42 3.75
N ALA A 62 -3.13 -12.00 2.60
CA ALA A 62 -4.23 -12.95 2.48
C ALA A 62 -4.07 -14.21 3.34
N GLU A 63 -2.84 -14.65 3.58
CA GLU A 63 -2.52 -15.83 4.41
C GLU A 63 -2.42 -15.47 5.90
N GLU A 64 -2.14 -14.20 6.20
CA GLU A 64 -1.99 -13.69 7.57
C GLU A 64 -2.77 -12.37 7.73
N PRO A 65 -4.11 -12.39 7.78
CA PRO A 65 -4.94 -11.17 7.78
C PRO A 65 -4.67 -10.21 8.94
N GLN A 66 -4.05 -10.70 10.03
CA GLN A 66 -3.57 -9.87 11.12
C GLN A 66 -2.43 -8.92 10.73
N LYS A 67 -1.72 -9.18 9.62
CA LYS A 67 -0.73 -8.27 9.02
C LYS A 67 -1.48 -7.34 8.08
N ALA A 68 -1.90 -6.18 8.60
CA ALA A 68 -2.74 -5.24 7.89
C ALA A 68 -2.31 -3.79 8.12
N VAL A 69 -2.49 -2.96 7.11
CA VAL A 69 -2.23 -1.51 7.15
C VAL A 69 -3.47 -0.78 6.66
N PHE A 70 -3.80 0.31 7.35
CA PHE A 70 -4.87 1.22 6.98
C PHE A 70 -4.29 2.48 6.35
N TYR A 71 -4.85 2.89 5.21
CA TYR A 71 -4.57 4.14 4.53
C TYR A 71 -5.81 5.04 4.62
N PRO A 72 -5.90 5.91 5.65
CA PRO A 72 -7.07 6.72 5.87
C PRO A 72 -7.11 7.92 4.91
N PHE A 73 -8.31 8.23 4.44
CA PHE A 73 -8.65 9.43 3.71
C PHE A 73 -9.72 10.20 4.48
N VAL A 74 -9.48 11.49 4.68
CA VAL A 74 -10.39 12.42 5.33
C VAL A 74 -10.61 13.62 4.41
N GLU A 75 -11.75 14.29 4.53
CA GLU A 75 -12.11 15.39 3.61
C GLU A 75 -11.08 16.54 3.62
N TYR A 76 -10.43 16.74 4.76
CA TYR A 76 -9.39 17.75 4.96
C TYR A 76 -7.96 17.21 4.84
N SER A 77 -7.78 16.05 4.21
CA SER A 77 -6.45 15.50 3.89
C SER A 77 -5.98 16.10 2.55
N PRO A 78 -4.72 16.57 2.44
CA PRO A 78 -4.16 17.03 1.18
C PRO A 78 -4.23 15.99 0.05
N GLU A 79 -4.05 14.71 0.38
CA GLU A 79 -4.12 13.58 -0.54
C GLU A 79 -5.54 13.42 -1.10
N TRP A 80 -6.55 13.45 -0.24
CA TRP A 80 -7.96 13.36 -0.66
C TRP A 80 -8.31 14.52 -1.60
N VAL A 81 -7.95 15.74 -1.22
CA VAL A 81 -8.20 16.93 -2.05
C VAL A 81 -7.51 16.84 -3.40
N ALA A 82 -6.25 16.36 -3.46
CA ALA A 82 -5.53 16.19 -4.72
C ALA A 82 -6.21 15.16 -5.63
N VAL A 83 -6.66 14.03 -5.07
CA VAL A 83 -7.37 12.99 -5.83
C VAL A 83 -8.74 13.49 -6.33
N GLN A 84 -9.50 14.21 -5.49
CA GLN A 84 -10.78 14.79 -5.91
C GLN A 84 -10.61 15.85 -6.99
N TYR A 85 -9.60 16.71 -6.87
CA TYR A 85 -9.25 17.68 -7.90
C TYR A 85 -8.97 16.98 -9.24
N ALA A 86 -8.19 15.89 -9.20
CA ALA A 86 -7.86 15.12 -10.39
C ALA A 86 -9.10 14.57 -11.11
N HIS A 87 -10.04 13.98 -10.34
CA HIS A 87 -11.30 13.48 -10.88
C HIS A 87 -12.16 14.59 -11.48
N GLN A 88 -12.26 15.74 -10.81
CA GLN A 88 -13.06 16.88 -11.26
C GLN A 88 -12.53 17.52 -12.55
N HIS A 89 -11.21 17.51 -12.76
CA HIS A 89 -10.54 18.16 -13.88
C HIS A 89 -10.05 17.17 -14.95
N ALA A 90 -10.39 15.88 -14.82
CA ALA A 90 -9.92 14.80 -15.69
C ALA A 90 -8.37 14.73 -15.81
N VAL A 91 -7.66 15.04 -14.72
CA VAL A 91 -6.20 14.98 -14.63
C VAL A 91 -5.78 13.58 -14.16
N SER A 92 -4.68 13.06 -14.70
CA SER A 92 -4.14 11.77 -14.25
C SER A 92 -3.60 11.87 -12.82
N VAL A 93 -3.91 10.89 -11.96
CA VAL A 93 -3.39 10.81 -10.58
C VAL A 93 -2.74 9.45 -10.32
N ARG A 94 -1.60 9.42 -9.64
CA ARG A 94 -0.87 8.19 -9.25
C ARG A 94 -0.27 8.28 -7.86
N MET A 95 -0.18 7.14 -7.21
CA MET A 95 0.49 6.97 -5.91
C MET A 95 1.96 6.57 -6.13
N THR A 96 2.90 7.17 -5.39
CA THR A 96 4.35 7.05 -5.70
C THR A 96 5.29 6.69 -4.54
N ASP A 97 4.77 6.18 -3.43
CA ASP A 97 5.61 5.79 -2.30
C ASP A 97 6.25 4.40 -2.48
N THR A 98 6.86 3.94 -1.39
CA THR A 98 7.37 2.57 -1.26
C THR A 98 6.24 1.54 -1.40
N PRO A 99 6.45 0.44 -2.13
CA PRO A 99 5.45 -0.63 -2.28
C PRO A 99 4.96 -1.18 -0.94
N LEU A 100 3.68 -1.52 -0.88
CA LEU A 100 2.99 -2.02 0.31
C LEU A 100 3.69 -3.24 0.94
N LEU A 101 4.29 -4.09 0.11
CA LEU A 101 5.02 -5.29 0.56
C LEU A 101 6.08 -4.96 1.61
N HIS A 102 6.73 -3.81 1.52
CA HIS A 102 7.74 -3.38 2.49
C HIS A 102 7.11 -3.02 3.85
N SER A 103 5.93 -2.39 3.84
CA SER A 103 5.19 -2.06 5.05
C SER A 103 4.72 -3.32 5.78
N LEU A 104 4.21 -4.31 5.04
CA LEU A 104 3.78 -5.61 5.61
C LEU A 104 4.97 -6.44 6.11
N ALA A 105 6.14 -6.36 5.45
CA ALA A 105 7.35 -7.08 5.86
C ALA A 105 8.03 -6.48 7.11
N LYS A 106 7.90 -5.16 7.34
CA LYS A 106 8.52 -4.49 8.52
C LYS A 106 8.01 -5.04 9.85
N GLU A 107 6.75 -5.45 9.93
CA GLU A 107 6.21 -6.10 11.13
C GLU A 107 6.92 -7.42 11.46
N GLU A 108 7.32 -8.15 10.43
CA GLU A 108 8.01 -9.43 10.58
C GLU A 108 9.45 -9.23 11.04
N ALA A 109 10.16 -8.25 10.47
CA ALA A 109 11.49 -7.86 10.92
C ALA A 109 11.50 -7.37 12.38
N ALA A 110 10.50 -6.57 12.79
CA ALA A 110 10.34 -6.12 14.18
C ALA A 110 10.02 -7.28 15.14
N LYS A 111 9.21 -8.26 14.70
CA LYS A 111 8.97 -9.51 15.46
C LYS A 111 10.25 -10.33 15.60
N ILE A 112 11.05 -10.47 14.54
CA ILE A 112 12.32 -11.21 14.58
C ILE A 112 13.31 -10.52 15.52
N ASP A 113 13.47 -9.21 15.43
CA ASP A 113 14.36 -8.43 16.30
C ASP A 113 13.92 -8.50 17.77
N SER A 114 12.62 -8.39 18.06
CA SER A 114 12.10 -8.53 19.42
C SER A 114 12.21 -9.95 19.98
N LEU A 115 12.09 -10.99 19.13
CA LEU A 115 12.36 -12.38 19.50
C LEU A 115 13.86 -12.64 19.74
N GLN A 116 14.74 -12.01 18.96
CA GLN A 116 16.19 -12.09 19.12
C GLN A 116 16.68 -11.32 20.38
N LYS A 117 15.98 -10.24 20.75
CA LYS A 117 16.24 -9.45 21.97
C LYS A 117 15.66 -10.05 23.24
N ARG A 118 14.80 -11.08 23.17
CA ARG A 118 14.38 -11.85 24.37
C ARG A 118 15.59 -12.59 24.93
N ARG A 119 16.17 -12.01 25.99
CA ARG A 119 17.22 -12.62 26.80
C ARG A 119 16.68 -13.90 27.43
N LEU A 120 17.34 -15.03 27.19
CA LEU A 120 17.03 -16.25 27.93
C LEU A 120 17.38 -16.06 29.42
N PRO A 121 16.70 -16.74 30.36
CA PRO A 121 16.89 -16.58 31.81
C PRO A 121 18.34 -16.76 32.29
N ASN A 122 19.17 -17.42 31.47
CA ASN A 122 20.55 -17.79 31.74
C ASN A 122 21.59 -16.88 31.06
N GLY A 123 21.20 -15.69 30.59
CA GLY A 123 22.13 -14.67 30.09
C GLY A 123 22.78 -14.95 28.72
N LYS A 124 22.41 -16.05 28.05
CA LYS A 124 22.92 -16.42 26.72
C LYS A 124 22.06 -15.84 25.60
N PHE A 125 22.70 -15.28 24.57
CA PHE A 125 22.05 -14.92 23.30
C PHE A 125 21.91 -16.16 22.42
N ARG A 126 20.70 -16.50 21.98
CA ARG A 126 20.52 -17.46 20.86
C ARG A 126 20.67 -16.69 19.55
N ARG A 127 21.74 -16.95 18.79
CA ARG A 127 21.75 -16.65 17.35
C ARG A 127 20.83 -17.64 16.67
N CYS A 128 19.58 -17.26 16.45
CA CYS A 128 18.75 -17.92 15.44
C CYS A 128 19.14 -17.32 14.09
N ILE A 129 19.91 -18.06 13.29
CA ILE A 129 20.14 -17.76 11.88
C ILE A 129 18.92 -18.31 11.13
N PRO A 130 18.01 -17.49 10.58
CA PRO A 130 16.97 -18.01 9.72
C PRO A 130 17.60 -18.24 8.34
N LEU A 131 17.96 -19.48 8.07
CA LEU A 131 18.07 -19.97 6.70
C LEU A 131 16.65 -19.97 6.12
N LEU A 132 16.23 -18.94 5.39
CA LEU A 132 15.00 -19.06 4.58
C LEU A 132 15.05 -18.23 3.30
N ASN A 133 14.87 -18.96 2.19
CA ASN A 133 14.89 -18.53 0.80
C ASN A 133 13.79 -17.50 0.47
N TRP A 134 14.18 -16.33 -0.03
CA TRP A 134 13.32 -15.22 -0.50
C TRP A 134 12.48 -15.51 -1.78
N ARG A 135 12.30 -16.76 -2.21
CA ARG A 135 11.50 -17.03 -3.42
C ARG A 135 10.03 -17.26 -3.08
N ALA A 136 9.29 -16.17 -2.90
CA ALA A 136 7.83 -16.20 -3.03
C ALA A 136 7.37 -14.95 -3.78
N THR A 137 7.20 -15.10 -5.10
CA THR A 137 6.39 -14.21 -5.94
C THR A 137 4.95 -14.33 -5.44
N LYS A 138 4.58 -13.60 -4.38
CA LYS A 138 3.24 -13.62 -3.80
C LYS A 138 2.32 -12.73 -4.63
N ARG A 139 1.26 -13.35 -5.14
CA ARG A 139 0.22 -12.75 -5.97
C ARG A 139 -0.66 -11.88 -5.08
N ILE A 140 -0.64 -10.56 -5.28
CA ILE A 140 -1.54 -9.62 -4.59
C ILE A 140 -2.95 -9.89 -5.14
N THR A 141 -3.88 -10.22 -4.24
CA THR A 141 -5.29 -10.43 -4.62
C THR A 141 -6.12 -9.35 -3.96
N ILE A 142 -6.71 -8.46 -4.77
CA ILE A 142 -7.65 -7.43 -4.31
C ILE A 142 -9.00 -8.11 -4.14
N GLY A 143 -9.45 -8.27 -2.90
CA GLY A 143 -10.67 -9.00 -2.56
C GLY A 143 -11.94 -8.26 -2.93
N GLY A 144 -12.44 -8.45 -4.15
CA GLY A 144 -13.83 -8.21 -4.52
C GLY A 144 -14.65 -9.50 -4.39
N ARG A 145 -15.64 -9.53 -3.51
CA ARG A 145 -16.61 -10.64 -3.44
C ARG A 145 -17.47 -10.61 -4.70
N ASN A 146 -17.47 -11.68 -5.49
CA ASN A 146 -18.66 -12.16 -6.18
C ASN A 146 -18.54 -13.66 -6.42
N GLY A 147 -19.53 -14.41 -5.93
CA GLY A 147 -19.62 -15.85 -6.05
C GLY A 147 -20.09 -16.32 -7.42
N LEU A 148 -20.02 -17.65 -7.60
CA LEU A 148 -20.54 -18.48 -8.70
C LEU A 148 -19.61 -18.68 -9.91
N ASN A 149 -18.73 -19.68 -9.86
CA ASN A 149 -18.95 -20.97 -10.54
C ASN A 149 -17.70 -21.87 -10.49
N ARG A 150 -17.93 -23.15 -10.18
CA ARG A 150 -16.95 -24.23 -10.22
C ARG A 150 -16.80 -24.73 -11.65
N THR A 151 -15.56 -24.90 -12.12
CA THR A 151 -15.16 -26.02 -12.99
C THR A 151 -13.65 -26.24 -12.91
N PRO A 152 -13.16 -27.50 -12.86
CA PRO A 152 -11.75 -27.82 -12.76
C PRO A 152 -11.15 -28.10 -14.15
N ALA A 153 -9.95 -27.59 -14.44
CA ALA A 153 -9.18 -28.05 -15.60
C ALA A 153 -7.67 -27.95 -15.35
N SER A 154 -7.01 -29.12 -15.49
CA SER A 154 -5.67 -29.35 -16.04
C SER A 154 -4.58 -28.31 -15.74
N GLY A 155 -3.55 -28.60 -14.95
CA GLY A 155 -2.58 -29.66 -15.22
C GLY A 155 -1.42 -29.11 -16.06
N ILE A 156 -0.30 -28.78 -15.43
CA ILE A 156 1.09 -28.98 -15.89
C ILE A 156 2.00 -28.79 -14.65
N ARG A 157 2.53 -29.90 -14.13
CA ARG A 157 3.63 -29.92 -13.16
C ARG A 157 4.94 -29.99 -13.97
N ARG A 158 5.85 -29.04 -13.79
CA ARG A 158 7.27 -29.26 -14.12
C ARG A 158 8.12 -29.15 -12.86
N ARG A 159 8.55 -30.32 -12.42
CA ARG A 159 9.50 -30.59 -11.34
C ARG A 159 10.91 -30.35 -11.89
N ILE A 160 11.69 -29.46 -11.29
CA ILE A 160 13.14 -29.42 -11.53
C ILE A 160 13.82 -29.56 -10.17
N SER A 161 14.37 -30.75 -9.95
CA SER A 161 15.32 -31.07 -8.89
C SER A 161 16.70 -30.52 -9.23
N ARG A 162 17.38 -29.89 -8.28
CA ARG A 162 18.85 -29.87 -8.26
C ARG A 162 19.36 -30.15 -6.85
N ARG A 163 20.23 -31.16 -6.78
CA ARG A 163 21.03 -31.59 -5.63
C ARG A 163 22.11 -30.55 -5.38
N TYR A 164 22.45 -30.32 -4.11
CA TYR A 164 23.71 -29.69 -3.72
C TYR A 164 24.68 -30.79 -3.27
N SER A 165 25.90 -30.74 -3.78
CA SER A 165 27.08 -31.35 -3.15
C SER A 165 27.59 -30.42 -2.05
#